data_AF-A0A7W6DG64-F1
#
_entry.id   AF-A0A7W6DG64-F1
#
_cell.length_a   1.000
_cell.length_b   1.000
_cell.length_c   1.000
_cell.angle_alpha   90.00
_cell.angle_beta   90.00
_cell.angle_gamma   90.00
#
_symmetry.space_group_name_H-M   'P 1'
#
loop_
_entity.id
_entity.type
_entity.pdbx_description
1 polymer ?
#
loop_
_entity_poly.entity_id
_entity_poly.type
_entity_poly.pdbx_seq_one_letter_code
_entity_poly.pdbx_strand_id
1 'polypeptide(L)' 'MDEAAAILEMHEGNALEAIRTLLAERDAVEEKLQIAAIAMGHGFTRGWRNRLPGKFIGEG' A
#
# COMPACT_ATOMS: atom_id res chain seq x y z
N MET A 1 -10.08 21.57 4.37
CA MET A 1 -11.14 20.99 5.23
C MET A 1 -10.44 20.13 6.26
N ASP A 2 -11.01 20.01 7.46
CA ASP A 2 -10.49 19.11 8.49
C ASP A 2 -10.97 17.68 8.21
N GLU A 3 -10.02 16.80 7.94
CA GLU A 3 -10.25 15.40 7.57
C GLU A 3 -10.83 14.59 8.74
N ALA A 4 -10.43 14.92 9.98
CA ALA A 4 -10.97 14.29 11.18
C ALA A 4 -12.44 14.67 11.39
N ALA A 5 -12.80 15.91 11.09
CA ALA A 5 -14.20 16.36 11.15
C ALA A 5 -15.08 15.66 10.10
N ALA A 6 -14.55 15.46 8.89
CA ALA A 6 -15.26 14.73 7.84
C ALA A 6 -15.48 13.24 8.19
N ILE A 7 -14.46 12.58 8.75
CA ILE A 7 -14.59 11.21 9.23
C ILE A 7 -15.63 11.14 10.36
N LEU A 8 -15.58 12.08 11.30
CA LEU A 8 -16.55 12.11 12.39
C LEU A 8 -17.98 12.34 11.90
N GLU A 9 -18.17 13.17 10.88
CA GLU A 9 -19.46 13.40 10.21
C GLU A 9 -19.97 12.14 9.50
N MET A 10 -19.09 11.39 8.81
CA MET A 10 -19.42 10.10 8.20
C MET A 10 -19.90 9.06 9.22
N HIS A 11 -19.50 9.20 10.48
CA HIS A 11 -19.92 8.35 11.59
C HIS A 11 -20.98 9.00 12.48
N GLU A 12 -21.71 10.01 12.00
CA GLU A 12 -22.80 10.69 12.74
C GLU A 12 -22.36 11.24 14.11
N GLY A 13 -21.10 11.67 14.24
CA GLY A 13 -20.55 12.13 15.52
C GLY A 13 -20.03 11.01 16.43
N ASN A 14 -20.15 9.73 16.03
CA ASN A 14 -19.70 8.60 16.83
C ASN A 14 -18.19 8.38 16.69
N ALA A 15 -17.42 9.04 17.57
CA ALA A 15 -15.97 8.97 17.58
C ALA A 15 -15.42 7.55 17.80
N LEU A 16 -16.11 6.70 18.56
CA LEU A 16 -15.63 5.34 18.82
C LEU A 16 -15.77 4.46 17.58
N GLU A 17 -16.87 4.57 16.84
CA GLU A 17 -17.03 3.86 15.56
C GLU A 17 -16.04 4.37 14.52
N ALA A 18 -15.81 5.68 14.42
CA ALA A 18 -14.79 6.26 13.55
C ALA A 18 -13.38 5.68 13.83
N ILE A 19 -12.98 5.64 15.11
CA ILE A 19 -11.68 5.08 15.50
C ILE A 19 -11.60 3.58 15.18
N ARG A 20 -12.68 2.81 15.42
CA ARG A 20 -12.73 1.38 15.09
C ARG A 20 -12.56 1.14 13.59
N THR A 21 -13.23 1.94 12.76
CA THR A 21 -13.08 1.87 11.30
C THR A 21 -11.64 2.19 10.87
N LEU A 22 -11.04 3.26 11.39
CA LEU A 22 -9.66 3.60 11.07
C LEU A 22 -8.65 2.52 11.49
N LEU A 23 -8.87 1.89 12.65
CA LEU A 23 -8.04 0.76 13.09
C LEU A 23 -8.20 -0.45 12.16
N ALA A 24 -9.42 -0.78 11.73
CA ALA A 24 -9.65 -1.86 10.78
C ALA A 24 -9.01 -1.57 9.40
N GLU A 25 -9.07 -0.33 8.93
CA GLU A 25 -8.41 0.08 7.68
C GLU A 25 -6.89 0.00 7.79
N ARG A 26 -6.32 0.43 8.92
CA ARG A 26 -4.89 0.30 9.23
C ARG A 26 -4.45 -1.16 9.16
N ASP A 27 -5.16 -2.05 9.84
CA ASP A 27 -4.84 -3.47 9.87
C ASP A 27 -4.88 -4.09 8.46
N ALA A 28 -5.88 -3.72 7.66
CA ALA A 28 -5.98 -4.17 6.27
C ALA A 28 -4.83 -3.64 5.39
N VAL A 29 -4.33 -2.43 5.63
CA VAL A 29 -3.16 -1.88 4.92
C VAL A 29 -1.88 -2.59 5.37
N GLU A 30 -1.72 -2.85 6.66
CA GLU A 30 -0.56 -3.58 7.20
C GLU A 30 -0.51 -5.02 6.67
N GLU A 31 -1.64 -5.71 6.60
CA GLU A 31 -1.74 -7.05 6.01
C GLU A 31 -1.31 -7.04 4.54
N LYS A 32 -1.83 -6.10 3.73
CA LYS A 32 -1.43 -5.95 2.33
C LYS A 32 0.06 -5.65 2.18
N LEU A 33 0.61 -4.82 3.06
CA LEU A 33 2.02 -4.49 3.08
C LEU A 33 2.87 -5.72 3.41
N GLN A 34 2.47 -6.53 4.39
CA GLN A 34 3.14 -7.78 4.71
C GLN A 34 3.11 -8.77 3.53
N ILE A 35 1.97 -8.93 2.87
CA ILE A 35 1.84 -9.77 1.68
C ILE A 35 2.77 -9.27 0.56
N ALA A 36 2.77 -7.96 0.28
CA ALA A 36 3.64 -7.37 -0.72
C ALA A 36 5.13 -7.57 -0.37
N ALA A 37 5.51 -7.38 0.89
CA ALA A 37 6.87 -7.59 1.37
C ALA A 37 7.30 -9.06 1.21
N ILE A 38 6.43 -10.02 1.53
CA ILE A 38 6.68 -11.45 1.33
C ILE A 38 6.83 -11.75 -0.17
N ALA A 39 5.94 -11.24 -1.03
CA ALA A 39 6.00 -11.44 -2.47
C ALA A 39 7.30 -10.88 -3.08
N MET A 40 7.73 -9.68 -2.64
CA MET A 40 8.99 -9.08 -3.05
C MET A 40 10.21 -9.87 -2.53
N GLY A 41 10.17 -10.34 -1.28
CA GLY A 41 11.25 -11.11 -0.64
C GLY A 41 11.43 -12.52 -1.21
N HIS A 42 10.34 -13.18 -1.63
CA HIS A 42 10.39 -14.51 -2.25
C HIS A 42 10.82 -14.50 -3.73
N GLY A 43 11.25 -13.35 -4.27
CA GLY A 43 11.89 -13.30 -5.58
C GLY A 43 10.92 -13.26 -6.78
N PHE A 44 9.63 -12.98 -6.59
CA PHE A 44 8.73 -12.67 -7.73
C PHE A 44 9.17 -11.42 -8.51
N THR A 45 10.02 -10.57 -7.92
CA THR A 45 10.65 -9.41 -8.57
C THR A 45 12.03 -9.70 -9.18
N ARG A 46 12.64 -10.89 -8.98
CA ARG A 46 13.93 -11.26 -9.63
C ARG A 46 13.81 -11.41 -11.15
N GLY A 47 12.58 -11.46 -11.68
CA GLY A 47 12.26 -11.43 -13.11
C GLY A 47 11.80 -10.07 -13.65
N TRP A 48 11.61 -9.05 -12.80
CA TRP A 48 11.37 -7.66 -13.23
C TRP A 48 12.68 -7.04 -13.72
N ARG A 49 13.31 -7.67 -14.72
CA ARG A 49 14.23 -6.97 -15.59
C ARG A 49 13.37 -6.01 -16.39
N ASN A 50 13.39 -4.73 -16.00
CA ASN A 50 12.89 -3.65 -16.85
C ASN A 50 13.54 -3.83 -18.22
N ARG A 51 12.79 -4.37 -19.19
CA ARG A 51 13.21 -4.37 -20.59
C ARG A 51 13.01 -2.93 -21.06
N LEU A 52 13.91 -2.06 -20.64
CA LEU A 52 14.16 -0.85 -21.41
C LEU A 52 14.61 -1.32 -22.80
N PRO A 53 13.97 -0.87 -23.88
CA PRO A 53 14.45 -1.12 -25.23
C PRO A 53 15.67 -0.21 -25.44
N GLY A 54 16.81 -0.60 -24.88
CA GLY A 54 18.09 0.07 -25.04
C GLY A 54 19.09 -0.92 -25.62
N LYS A 55 19.46 -0.71 -26.87
CA LYS A 55 20.52 -1.42 -27.60
C LYS A 55 21.71 -1.75 -26.69
N PHE A 56 22.07 -3.03 -26.59
CA PHE A 56 23.47 -3.39 -26.35
C PHE A 56 24.23 -3.11 -27.66
N ILE A 57 25.09 -2.08 -27.64
CA ILE A 57 26.07 -1.78 -28.68
C ILE A 57 27.45 -1.92 -28.04
N GLY A 58 28.18 -2.94 -28.51
CA GLY A 58 29.64 -3.11 -28.41
C GLY A 58 30.22 -3.29 -27.01
N GLU A 59 31.46 -3.73 -26.82
CA GLU A 59 32.50 -4.38 -27.62
C GLU A 59 33.69 -4.48 -26.64
N GLY A 60 34.46 -5.57 -26.65
CA GLY A 60 35.67 -5.72 -25.82
C GLY A 60 35.85 -7.13 -25.26
#